data_AF-A0A9W9A6E4-F1
#
_entry.id   AF-A0A9W9A6E4-F1
#
_cell.length_a   1.000
_cell.length_b   1.000
_cell.length_c   1.000
_cell.angle_alpha   90.00
_cell.angle_beta   90.00
_cell.angle_gamma   90.00
#
_symmetry.space_group_name_H-M   'P 1'
#
loop_
_entity.id
_entity.type
_entity.pdbx_description
1 polymer ?
#
loop_
_entity_poly.entity_id
_entity_poly.type
_entity_poly.pdbx_seq_one_letter_code
_entity_poly.pdbx_strand_id
1 'polypeptide(L)'
;MHRLNGVGLAALDRHTTTTNSYTTLSTTLSHAQITHLHAQLTLFRTALTAFAAKHRTAILNSPSFRHKFTQMCSSIGVDPLAGPRRGGWWAEVIPWVGDWEYELGIQIVDVCVSTRERNGGMIEVADLCRLLNKLRGSPSPSSSSSSSSSPPSSNSSPVTEPDILRSVKTLHPLSSGYTVLTLSDGRKYVRSVPKELDQDQAVILAFARGSGRFGRVSVEDLVGGSSATSSTSTSDDSVSTTLVSTTTSTLPSTTLGWTRARATAALENMLLRDGLCWVDEQDREADRVYWVTSAMRWD
;
A
#
# COMPACT_ATOMS: atom_id res chain seq x y z
N MET A 1 82.70 0.19 25.28
CA MET A 1 81.51 -0.59 25.67
C MET A 1 80.27 0.28 25.50
N HIS A 2 79.45 -0.01 24.50
CA HIS A 2 78.27 0.79 24.12
C HIS A 2 77.18 0.71 25.20
N ARG A 3 76.77 1.85 25.75
CA ARG A 3 75.50 1.98 26.48
C ARG A 3 74.38 2.08 25.44
N LEU A 4 73.77 0.95 25.11
CA LEU A 4 72.50 0.92 24.39
C LEU A 4 71.41 1.36 25.36
N ASN A 5 71.19 2.67 25.42
CA ASN A 5 70.20 3.30 26.28
C ASN A 5 68.80 2.76 25.95
N GLY A 6 68.08 2.31 26.98
CA GLY A 6 66.74 1.71 26.93
C GLY A 6 65.61 2.71 26.63
N VAL A 7 65.73 3.49 25.56
CA VAL A 7 64.70 4.47 25.12
C VAL A 7 63.53 3.83 24.35
N GLY A 8 63.61 2.55 23.97
CA GLY A 8 62.55 1.85 23.22
C GLY A 8 61.46 1.19 24.09
N LEU A 9 61.81 0.63 25.25
CA LEU A 9 60.86 -0.10 26.10
C LEU A 9 59.91 0.83 26.87
N ALA A 10 60.41 1.97 27.36
CA ALA A 10 59.57 2.96 28.04
C ALA A 10 58.58 3.65 27.09
N ALA A 11 58.94 3.81 25.80
CA ALA A 11 58.05 4.35 24.79
C ALA A 11 56.93 3.35 24.44
N LEU A 12 57.24 2.06 24.39
CA LEU A 12 56.28 0.99 24.15
C LEU A 12 55.31 0.82 25.34
N ASP A 13 55.81 0.86 26.58
CA ASP A 13 54.98 0.80 27.79
C ASP A 13 54.08 2.04 27.97
N ARG A 14 54.59 3.21 27.59
CA ARG A 14 53.78 4.43 27.51
C ARG A 14 52.71 4.32 26.43
N HIS A 15 53.03 3.71 25.28
CA HIS A 15 52.08 3.49 24.20
C HIS A 15 50.98 2.49 24.59
N THR A 16 51.32 1.36 25.20
CA THR A 16 50.34 0.37 25.70
C THR A 16 49.44 1.00 26.78
N THR A 17 50.02 1.72 27.74
CA THR A 17 49.27 2.42 28.80
C THR A 17 48.33 3.48 28.24
N THR A 18 48.79 4.26 27.27
CA THR A 18 47.98 5.29 26.60
C THR A 18 46.87 4.67 25.76
N THR A 19 47.13 3.55 25.09
CA THR A 19 46.10 2.83 24.31
C THR A 19 45.03 2.27 25.25
N ASN A 20 45.42 1.67 26.39
CA ASN A 20 44.50 1.14 27.39
C ASN A 20 43.65 2.23 28.08
N SER A 21 44.23 3.42 28.31
CA SER A 21 43.46 4.54 28.86
C SER A 21 42.46 5.09 27.83
N TYR A 22 42.85 5.20 26.55
CA TYR A 22 41.92 5.59 25.49
C TYR A 22 40.79 4.58 25.27
N THR A 23 41.06 3.27 25.33
CA THR A 23 40.01 2.25 25.21
C THR A 23 39.05 2.32 26.39
N THR A 24 39.55 2.50 27.61
CA THR A 24 38.71 2.65 28.82
C THR A 24 37.86 3.93 28.77
N LEU A 25 38.44 5.05 28.34
CA LEU A 25 37.69 6.29 28.15
C LEU A 25 36.63 6.16 27.05
N SER A 26 36.96 5.50 25.95
CA SER A 26 36.02 5.25 24.85
C SER A 26 34.84 4.37 25.28
N THR A 27 35.10 3.28 26.02
CA THR A 27 34.04 2.39 26.52
C THR A 27 33.17 3.07 27.58
N THR A 28 33.77 3.82 28.50
CA THR A 28 33.02 4.58 29.52
C THR A 28 32.15 5.68 28.91
N LEU A 29 32.67 6.42 27.93
CA LEU A 29 31.90 7.42 27.20
C LEU A 29 30.75 6.78 26.41
N SER A 30 31.01 5.66 25.72
CA SER A 30 29.97 4.91 25.01
C SER A 30 28.90 4.38 25.96
N HIS A 31 29.30 3.83 27.12
CA HIS A 31 28.39 3.34 28.14
C HIS A 31 27.55 4.47 28.75
N ALA A 32 28.16 5.63 29.03
CA ALA A 32 27.46 6.81 29.52
C ALA A 32 26.43 7.32 28.50
N GLN A 33 26.78 7.34 27.20
CA GLN A 33 25.86 7.69 26.11
C GLN A 33 24.70 6.71 26.02
N ILE A 34 24.96 5.40 26.07
CA ILE A 34 23.92 4.36 26.05
C ILE A 34 23.00 4.49 27.26
N THR A 35 23.56 4.70 28.46
CA THR A 35 22.78 4.87 29.70
C THR A 35 21.89 6.10 29.63
N HIS A 36 22.43 7.22 29.13
CA HIS A 36 21.66 8.45 28.93
C HIS A 36 20.54 8.26 27.90
N LEU A 37 20.81 7.61 26.76
CA LEU A 37 19.79 7.29 25.77
C LEU A 37 18.69 6.39 26.36
N HIS A 38 19.04 5.38 27.15
CA HIS A 38 18.06 4.53 27.83
C HIS A 38 17.17 5.34 28.81
N ALA A 39 17.74 6.27 29.56
CA ALA A 39 16.98 7.14 30.45
C ALA A 39 16.03 8.05 29.67
N GLN A 40 16.49 8.66 28.57
CA GLN A 40 15.67 9.49 27.70
C GLN A 40 14.54 8.70 27.05
N LEU A 41 14.81 7.50 26.52
CA LEU A 41 13.80 6.62 25.94
C LEU A 41 12.76 6.18 26.98
N THR A 42 13.17 5.94 28.22
CA THR A 42 12.26 5.56 29.32
C THR A 42 11.33 6.73 29.67
N LEU A 43 11.88 7.94 29.84
CA LEU A 43 11.08 9.14 30.11
C LEU A 43 10.10 9.43 28.97
N PHE A 44 10.57 9.32 27.73
CA PHE A 44 9.74 9.51 26.55
C PHE A 44 8.60 8.48 26.50
N ARG A 45 8.91 7.20 26.76
CA ARG A 45 7.93 6.11 26.79
C ARG A 45 6.84 6.33 27.83
N THR A 46 7.19 6.72 29.05
CA THR A 46 6.21 6.99 30.11
C THR A 46 5.36 8.21 29.77
N ALA A 47 5.97 9.29 29.26
CA ALA A 47 5.25 10.48 28.83
C ALA A 47 4.26 10.20 27.69
N LEU A 48 4.67 9.43 26.67
CA LEU A 48 3.80 9.07 25.55
C LEU A 48 2.67 8.14 26.01
N THR A 49 2.95 7.20 26.91
CA THR A 49 1.91 6.33 27.49
C THR A 49 0.86 7.14 28.24
N ALA A 50 1.30 8.08 29.09
CA ALA A 50 0.40 8.98 29.80
C ALA A 50 -0.41 9.87 28.84
N PHE A 51 0.24 10.39 27.79
CA PHE A 51 -0.41 11.19 26.75
C PHE A 51 -1.51 10.39 26.03
N ALA A 52 -1.19 9.18 25.58
CA ALA A 52 -2.13 8.32 24.88
C ALA A 52 -3.32 7.94 25.77
N ALA A 53 -3.07 7.58 27.04
CA ALA A 53 -4.13 7.28 28.00
C ALA A 53 -5.07 8.48 28.21
N LYS A 54 -4.50 9.69 28.38
CA LYS A 54 -5.26 10.93 28.56
C LYS A 54 -6.10 11.30 27.34
N HIS A 55 -5.56 11.10 26.14
CA HIS A 55 -6.19 11.51 24.88
C HIS A 55 -6.83 10.33 24.13
N ARG A 56 -7.16 9.23 24.82
CA ARG A 56 -7.70 8.01 24.19
C ARG A 56 -8.89 8.27 23.28
N THR A 57 -9.91 8.93 23.79
CA THR A 57 -11.15 9.19 23.05
C THR A 57 -10.92 10.14 21.89
N ALA A 58 -10.03 11.12 22.04
CA ALA A 58 -9.64 12.00 20.96
C ALA A 58 -8.92 11.24 19.84
N ILE A 59 -8.00 10.33 20.20
CA ILE A 59 -7.35 9.42 19.24
C ILE A 59 -8.43 8.56 18.59
N LEU A 60 -9.40 7.99 19.30
CA LEU A 60 -10.42 7.15 18.68
C LEU A 60 -11.50 7.93 17.89
N ASN A 61 -11.69 9.22 18.10
CA ASN A 61 -12.76 9.95 17.40
C ASN A 61 -12.25 10.78 16.22
N SER A 62 -10.95 11.11 16.18
CA SER A 62 -10.41 12.02 15.16
C SER A 62 -9.35 11.35 14.27
N PRO A 63 -9.64 11.12 12.96
CA PRO A 63 -8.70 10.46 12.05
C PRO A 63 -7.38 11.22 11.85
N SER A 64 -7.45 12.55 11.78
CA SER A 64 -6.26 13.40 11.62
C SER A 64 -5.31 13.29 12.83
N PHE A 65 -5.85 13.16 14.03
CA PHE A 65 -5.05 12.99 15.24
C PHE A 65 -4.47 11.58 15.34
N ARG A 66 -5.24 10.53 14.98
CA ARG A 66 -4.71 9.15 14.85
C ARG A 66 -3.51 9.10 13.95
N HIS A 67 -3.61 9.75 12.79
CA HIS A 67 -2.54 9.75 11.80
C HIS A 67 -1.27 10.41 12.35
N LYS A 68 -1.39 11.62 12.92
CA LYS A 68 -0.25 12.34 13.51
C LYS A 68 0.38 11.57 14.68
N PHE A 69 -0.44 10.97 15.54
CA PHE A 69 0.03 10.15 16.65
C PHE A 69 0.82 8.93 16.12
N THR A 70 0.29 8.23 15.12
CA THR A 70 0.95 7.06 14.53
C THR A 70 2.23 7.43 13.77
N GLN A 71 2.23 8.57 13.09
CA GLN A 71 3.42 9.12 12.42
C GLN A 71 4.54 9.42 13.44
N MET A 72 4.19 10.00 14.60
CA MET A 72 5.13 10.24 15.69
C MET A 72 5.69 8.94 16.27
N CYS A 73 4.84 7.92 16.46
CA CYS A 73 5.32 6.60 16.90
C CYS A 73 6.32 6.01 15.88
N SER A 74 5.99 6.13 14.58
CA SER A 74 6.82 5.60 13.49
C SER A 74 8.18 6.29 13.36
N SER A 75 8.27 7.61 13.58
CA SER A 75 9.55 8.33 13.47
C SER A 75 10.58 7.91 14.52
N ILE A 76 10.12 7.32 15.62
CA ILE A 76 10.94 6.84 16.73
C ILE A 76 11.25 5.35 16.55
N GLY A 77 10.73 4.72 15.49
CA GLY A 77 10.87 3.29 15.24
C GLY A 77 9.98 2.44 16.13
N VAL A 78 8.90 3.01 16.67
CA VAL A 78 7.95 2.26 17.49
C VAL A 78 6.65 2.07 16.71
N ASP A 79 6.33 0.82 16.40
CA ASP A 79 5.09 0.49 15.70
C ASP A 79 3.96 0.30 16.73
N PRO A 80 2.92 1.17 16.74
CA PRO A 80 1.78 1.01 17.63
C PRO A 80 0.95 -0.25 17.33
N LEU A 81 1.19 -0.90 16.18
CA LEU A 81 0.45 -2.05 15.66
C LEU A 81 1.22 -3.36 15.78
N ALA A 82 2.49 -3.27 16.16
CA ALA A 82 3.29 -4.46 16.42
C ALA A 82 2.73 -5.13 17.67
N GLY A 83 2.31 -6.40 17.52
CA GLY A 83 1.97 -7.23 18.65
C GLY A 83 3.20 -7.53 19.53
N PRO A 84 3.00 -8.14 20.72
CA PRO A 84 4.06 -8.40 21.69
C PRO A 84 5.25 -9.19 21.11
N ARG A 85 4.97 -10.05 20.11
CA ARG A 85 5.96 -10.89 19.44
C ARG A 85 6.90 -10.17 18.47
N ARG A 86 6.56 -8.96 18.00
CA ARG A 86 7.35 -8.19 17.02
C ARG A 86 8.10 -7.00 17.64
N GLY A 87 8.29 -7.00 18.96
CA GLY A 87 8.94 -5.89 19.68
C GLY A 87 8.02 -4.70 19.92
N GLY A 88 6.71 -4.87 19.72
CA GLY A 88 5.70 -3.88 20.05
C GLY A 88 5.43 -3.88 21.54
N TRP A 89 6.29 -3.18 22.30
CA TRP A 89 6.03 -2.91 23.71
C TRP A 89 4.70 -2.15 23.91
N TRP A 90 4.21 -1.47 22.86
CA TRP A 90 2.91 -0.80 22.84
C TRP A 90 1.73 -1.75 23.05
N ALA A 91 1.80 -2.98 22.55
CA ALA A 91 0.70 -3.94 22.72
C ALA A 91 0.47 -4.30 24.19
N GLU A 92 1.52 -4.26 25.01
CA GLU A 92 1.45 -4.50 26.45
C GLU A 92 1.07 -3.23 27.23
N VAL A 93 1.61 -2.08 26.84
CA VAL A 93 1.45 -0.82 27.58
C VAL A 93 0.17 -0.06 27.19
N ILE A 94 -0.32 -0.25 25.95
CA ILE A 94 -1.55 0.35 25.44
C ILE A 94 -2.32 -0.67 24.58
N PRO A 95 -3.04 -1.61 25.21
CA PRO A 95 -3.75 -2.69 24.51
C PRO A 95 -4.71 -2.20 23.40
N TRP A 96 -5.29 -1.02 23.58
CA TRP A 96 -6.36 -0.51 22.74
C TRP A 96 -5.93 0.19 21.45
N VAL A 97 -4.65 0.50 21.28
CA VAL A 97 -4.18 1.18 20.06
C VAL A 97 -4.24 0.24 18.85
N GLY A 98 -4.07 -1.08 19.07
CA GLY A 98 -4.25 -2.10 18.03
C GLY A 98 -5.71 -2.52 17.80
N ASP A 99 -6.57 -2.47 18.84
CA ASP A 99 -7.95 -2.98 18.77
C ASP A 99 -8.77 -2.36 17.63
N TRP A 100 -8.71 -1.04 17.47
CA TRP A 100 -9.47 -0.36 16.41
C TRP A 100 -8.98 -0.74 15.00
N GLU A 101 -7.67 -0.94 14.83
CA GLU A 101 -7.10 -1.32 13.53
C GLU A 101 -7.35 -2.79 13.21
N TYR A 102 -7.33 -3.68 14.21
CA TYR A 102 -7.76 -5.06 14.04
C TYR A 102 -9.26 -5.16 13.72
N GLU A 103 -10.10 -4.38 14.40
CA GLU A 103 -11.53 -4.28 14.11
C GLU A 103 -11.76 -3.79 12.67
N LEU A 104 -11.03 -2.76 12.23
CA LEU A 104 -11.07 -2.30 10.85
C LEU A 104 -10.57 -3.36 9.87
N GLY A 105 -9.52 -4.10 10.22
CA GLY A 105 -9.01 -5.24 9.45
C GLY A 105 -10.07 -6.32 9.22
N ILE A 106 -10.83 -6.69 10.25
CA ILE A 106 -11.92 -7.66 10.14
C ILE A 106 -13.03 -7.15 9.21
N GLN A 107 -13.39 -5.87 9.29
CA GLN A 107 -14.39 -5.29 8.38
C GLN A 107 -13.89 -5.21 6.94
N ILE A 108 -12.60 -4.94 6.73
CA ILE A 108 -11.98 -5.03 5.39
C ILE A 108 -12.11 -6.46 4.85
N VAL A 109 -11.83 -7.47 5.68
CA VAL A 109 -11.99 -8.89 5.30
C VAL A 109 -13.43 -9.17 4.86
N ASP A 110 -14.43 -8.74 5.64
CA ASP A 110 -15.84 -8.95 5.33
C ASP A 110 -16.27 -8.28 4.00
N VAL A 111 -15.88 -7.02 3.78
CA VAL A 111 -16.13 -6.34 2.50
C VAL A 111 -15.43 -7.05 1.34
N CYS A 112 -14.17 -7.48 1.53
CA CYS A 112 -13.45 -8.21 0.49
C CYS A 112 -14.05 -9.59 0.18
N VAL A 113 -14.58 -10.29 1.17
CA VAL A 113 -15.27 -11.59 0.97
C VAL A 113 -16.60 -11.39 0.25
N SER A 114 -17.42 -10.44 0.71
CA SER A 114 -18.75 -10.17 0.14
C SER A 114 -18.70 -9.61 -1.29
N THR A 115 -17.64 -8.87 -1.64
CA THR A 115 -17.48 -8.30 -2.99
C THR A 115 -16.68 -9.20 -3.95
N ARG A 116 -16.10 -10.30 -3.47
CA ARG A 116 -15.17 -11.15 -4.21
C ARG A 116 -15.71 -11.68 -5.53
N GLU A 117 -16.98 -12.11 -5.54
CA GLU A 117 -17.61 -12.66 -6.75
C GLU A 117 -17.82 -11.60 -7.82
N ARG A 118 -17.98 -10.33 -7.41
CA ARG A 118 -18.23 -9.21 -8.32
C ARG A 118 -16.96 -8.60 -8.87
N ASN A 119 -15.91 -8.49 -8.05
CA ASN A 119 -14.69 -7.75 -8.39
C ASN A 119 -13.44 -8.64 -8.58
N GLY A 120 -13.59 -9.96 -8.51
CA GLY A 120 -12.48 -10.91 -8.65
C GLY A 120 -11.48 -10.90 -7.48
N GLY A 121 -11.81 -10.25 -6.36
CA GLY A 121 -10.92 -10.09 -5.21
C GLY A 121 -9.98 -8.90 -5.30
N MET A 122 -10.33 -7.89 -6.10
CA MET A 122 -9.60 -6.63 -6.26
C MET A 122 -10.54 -5.45 -6.04
N ILE A 123 -10.21 -4.55 -5.10
CA ILE A 123 -11.03 -3.37 -4.80
C ILE A 123 -10.17 -2.11 -4.69
N GLU A 124 -10.59 -1.01 -5.30
CA GLU A 124 -9.94 0.30 -5.17
C GLU A 124 -10.03 0.77 -3.71
N VAL A 125 -8.95 1.30 -3.14
CA VAL A 125 -8.94 1.74 -1.73
C VAL A 125 -9.98 2.84 -1.49
N ALA A 126 -10.25 3.69 -2.49
CA ALA A 126 -11.30 4.71 -2.41
C ALA A 126 -12.71 4.10 -2.32
N ASP A 127 -13.00 3.06 -3.11
CA ASP A 127 -14.28 2.35 -3.08
C ASP A 127 -14.43 1.56 -1.79
N LEU A 128 -13.37 0.89 -1.33
CA LEU A 128 -13.33 0.22 -0.04
C LEU A 128 -13.61 1.19 1.11
N CYS A 129 -13.00 2.38 1.08
CA CYS A 129 -13.25 3.44 2.05
C CYS A 129 -14.72 3.88 2.06
N ARG A 130 -15.34 4.06 0.89
CA ARG A 130 -16.76 4.39 0.76
C ARG A 130 -17.65 3.28 1.34
N LEU A 131 -17.36 2.01 1.04
CA LEU A 131 -18.12 0.87 1.54
C LEU A 131 -18.00 0.73 3.07
N LEU A 132 -16.80 0.88 3.62
CA LEU A 132 -16.56 0.81 5.07
C LEU A 132 -17.24 1.95 5.81
N ASN A 133 -17.20 3.17 5.27
CA ASN A 133 -17.93 4.31 5.85
C ASN A 133 -19.45 4.12 5.77
N LYS A 134 -19.96 3.49 4.71
CA LYS A 134 -21.38 3.10 4.61
C LYS A 134 -21.75 2.02 5.65
N LEU A 135 -20.88 1.04 5.86
CA LEU A 135 -21.08 -0.06 6.83
C LEU A 135 -21.04 0.46 8.27
N ARG A 136 -20.10 1.35 8.60
CA ARG A 136 -19.97 1.98 9.92
C ARG A 136 -20.94 3.13 10.17
N GLY A 137 -21.55 3.66 9.12
CA GLY A 137 -22.25 4.94 9.15
C GLY A 137 -23.61 4.88 8.49
N SER A 138 -24.38 3.80 8.68
CA SER A 138 -25.78 3.78 8.26
C SER A 138 -26.50 5.00 8.84
N PRO A 139 -26.89 6.00 8.01
CA PRO A 139 -27.93 6.91 8.42
C PRO A 139 -29.22 6.11 8.25
N SER A 140 -29.82 5.65 9.35
CA SER A 140 -31.17 5.13 9.28
C SER A 140 -32.06 6.24 8.70
N PRO A 141 -32.73 6.05 7.55
CA PRO A 141 -33.67 7.05 7.02
C PRO A 141 -35.00 7.08 7.82
N SER A 142 -35.01 6.58 9.06
CA SER A 142 -36.18 6.54 9.95
C SER A 142 -36.03 7.31 11.27
N SER A 143 -34.97 8.08 11.50
CA SER A 143 -34.85 8.94 12.69
C SER A 143 -35.23 10.40 12.41
N SER A 144 -36.37 10.59 11.75
CA SER A 144 -37.14 11.83 11.76
C SER A 144 -38.27 11.75 12.80
N SER A 145 -37.97 11.38 14.04
CA SER A 145 -38.87 11.63 15.18
C SER A 145 -38.27 11.21 16.52
N SER A 146 -38.68 11.95 17.56
CA SER A 146 -38.63 11.66 19.00
C SER A 146 -37.31 11.81 19.76
N SER A 147 -37.14 13.02 20.30
CA SER A 147 -36.93 13.27 21.74
C SER A 147 -36.75 12.04 22.65
N SER A 148 -35.52 11.68 22.94
CA SER A 148 -35.17 10.97 24.18
C SER A 148 -33.76 11.37 24.62
N SER A 149 -33.66 11.96 25.81
CA SER A 149 -32.48 12.51 26.44
C SER A 149 -31.51 11.44 26.96
N SER A 150 -30.97 10.63 26.06
CA SER A 150 -29.83 9.74 26.35
C SER A 150 -28.62 10.22 25.54
N PRO A 151 -27.40 10.22 26.10
CA PRO A 151 -26.23 10.66 25.36
C PRO A 151 -26.03 9.73 24.15
N PRO A 152 -25.74 10.26 22.95
CA PRO A 152 -25.58 9.45 21.77
C PRO A 152 -24.37 8.54 21.97
N SER A 153 -24.58 7.23 21.91
CA SER A 153 -23.48 6.28 21.84
C SER A 153 -22.66 6.57 20.58
N SER A 154 -21.50 7.18 20.77
CA SER A 154 -20.37 7.29 19.84
C SER A 154 -20.30 6.06 18.94
N ASN A 155 -20.29 6.15 17.60
CA ASN A 155 -19.81 5.02 16.75
C ASN A 155 -19.76 5.26 15.23
N SER A 156 -19.14 6.35 14.74
CA SER A 156 -18.68 6.34 13.34
C SER A 156 -17.60 7.38 13.08
N SER A 157 -16.39 7.14 13.59
CA SER A 157 -15.23 7.88 13.09
C SER A 157 -15.05 7.54 11.61
N PRO A 158 -14.97 8.51 10.68
CA PRO A 158 -14.81 8.20 9.27
C PRO A 158 -13.46 7.51 9.06
N VAL A 159 -13.49 6.38 8.35
CA VAL A 159 -12.32 5.63 7.93
C VAL A 159 -11.61 6.41 6.85
N THR A 160 -10.28 6.53 6.96
CA THR A 160 -9.46 7.19 5.95
C THR A 160 -8.58 6.18 5.20
N GLU A 161 -8.10 6.55 4.02
CA GLU A 161 -7.17 5.74 3.24
C GLU A 161 -5.95 5.21 4.04
N PRO A 162 -5.20 6.04 4.81
CA PRO A 162 -4.07 5.53 5.58
C PRO A 162 -4.47 4.53 6.67
N ASP A 163 -5.70 4.57 7.17
CA ASP A 163 -6.21 3.59 8.14
C ASP A 163 -6.40 2.22 7.49
N ILE A 164 -6.94 2.19 6.26
CA ILE A 164 -7.09 0.97 5.46
C ILE A 164 -5.72 0.38 5.15
N LEU A 165 -4.77 1.21 4.69
CA LEU A 165 -3.43 0.74 4.34
C LEU A 165 -2.68 0.15 5.53
N ARG A 166 -2.87 0.70 6.74
CA ARG A 166 -2.30 0.15 7.97
C ARG A 166 -2.98 -1.16 8.38
N SER A 167 -4.30 -1.20 8.37
CA SER A 167 -5.08 -2.39 8.72
C SER A 167 -4.81 -3.56 7.76
N VAL A 168 -4.60 -3.29 6.48
CA VAL A 168 -4.20 -4.35 5.52
C VAL A 168 -2.82 -4.93 5.88
N LYS A 169 -1.87 -4.13 6.35
CA LYS A 169 -0.56 -4.64 6.79
C LYS A 169 -0.68 -5.55 8.02
N THR A 170 -1.64 -5.31 8.91
CA THR A 170 -1.88 -6.20 10.06
C THR A 170 -2.44 -7.55 9.64
N LEU A 171 -3.06 -7.66 8.46
CA LEU A 171 -3.56 -8.91 7.89
C LEU A 171 -2.47 -9.76 7.21
N HIS A 172 -1.30 -9.18 6.89
CA HIS A 172 -0.21 -9.88 6.21
C HIS A 172 0.21 -11.21 6.88
N PRO A 173 0.32 -11.34 8.22
CA PRO A 173 0.68 -12.60 8.87
C PRO A 173 -0.28 -13.76 8.60
N LEU A 174 -1.53 -13.48 8.23
CA LEU A 174 -2.52 -14.50 7.91
C LEU A 174 -2.25 -15.20 6.58
N SER A 175 -1.35 -14.64 5.74
CA SER A 175 -1.00 -15.17 4.41
C SER A 175 -2.21 -15.44 3.50
N SER A 176 -3.35 -14.78 3.76
CA SER A 176 -4.61 -15.00 3.03
C SER A 176 -4.72 -14.17 1.74
N GLY A 177 -3.62 -13.62 1.23
CA GLY A 177 -3.58 -12.86 -0.01
C GLY A 177 -3.92 -11.37 0.10
N TYR A 178 -4.03 -10.82 1.32
CA TYR A 178 -4.23 -9.38 1.52
C TYR A 178 -2.97 -8.58 1.23
N THR A 179 -2.95 -7.89 0.09
CA THR A 179 -1.84 -7.04 -0.32
C THR A 179 -2.34 -5.72 -0.90
N VAL A 180 -1.54 -4.67 -0.73
CA VAL A 180 -1.80 -3.38 -1.37
C VAL A 180 -0.99 -3.33 -2.67
N LEU A 181 -1.69 -3.08 -3.78
CA LEU A 181 -1.09 -2.87 -5.08
C LEU A 181 -1.24 -1.40 -5.48
N THR A 182 -0.16 -0.79 -5.96
CA THR A 182 -0.19 0.55 -6.54
C THR A 182 -0.03 0.40 -8.04
N LEU A 183 -1.03 0.85 -8.81
CA LEU A 183 -1.00 0.80 -10.27
C LEU A 183 -0.21 1.99 -10.83
N SER A 184 0.09 1.95 -12.14
CA SER A 184 0.84 3.00 -12.84
C SER A 184 0.16 4.38 -12.84
N ASP A 185 -1.16 4.42 -12.61
CA ASP A 185 -1.96 5.63 -12.47
C ASP A 185 -1.87 6.27 -11.07
N GLY A 186 -1.12 5.66 -10.15
CA GLY A 186 -0.95 6.10 -8.76
C GLY A 186 -2.06 5.66 -7.81
N ARG A 187 -3.10 4.97 -8.31
CA ARG A 187 -4.19 4.47 -7.48
C ARG A 187 -3.76 3.22 -6.73
N LYS A 188 -4.36 3.05 -5.54
CA LYS A 188 -4.10 1.91 -4.67
C LYS A 188 -5.30 0.97 -4.68
N TYR A 189 -5.02 -0.32 -4.75
CA TYR A 189 -5.98 -1.40 -4.69
C TYR A 189 -5.63 -2.34 -3.56
N VAL A 190 -6.66 -2.86 -2.88
CA VAL A 190 -6.53 -3.99 -1.97
C VAL A 190 -6.88 -5.25 -2.73
N ARG A 191 -5.94 -6.18 -2.74
CA ARG A 191 -6.13 -7.54 -3.21
C ARG A 191 -6.51 -8.42 -2.03
N SER A 192 -7.42 -9.37 -2.21
CA SER A 192 -7.83 -10.33 -1.18
C SER A 192 -7.64 -11.80 -1.58
N VAL A 193 -6.97 -12.06 -2.70
CA VAL A 193 -6.76 -13.40 -3.26
C VAL A 193 -5.26 -13.63 -3.49
N PRO A 194 -4.70 -14.74 -2.99
CA PRO A 194 -3.26 -15.07 -3.06
C PRO A 194 -2.88 -15.58 -4.45
N LYS A 195 -2.96 -14.71 -5.44
CA LYS A 195 -2.38 -14.92 -6.77
C LYS A 195 -1.36 -13.80 -7.01
N GLU A 196 -0.51 -13.91 -8.02
CA GLU A 196 0.33 -12.79 -8.47
C GLU A 196 -0.43 -11.97 -9.52
N LEU A 197 -0.10 -10.69 -9.67
CA LEU A 197 -0.63 -9.85 -10.75
C LEU A 197 0.55 -9.64 -11.69
N ASP A 198 0.43 -10.15 -12.92
CA ASP A 198 1.47 -9.97 -13.92
C ASP A 198 1.53 -8.50 -14.37
N GLN A 199 2.70 -8.06 -14.88
CA GLN A 199 2.90 -6.69 -15.35
C GLN A 199 1.87 -6.32 -16.42
N ASP A 200 1.55 -7.26 -17.31
CA ASP A 200 0.56 -7.06 -18.38
C ASP A 200 -0.84 -6.84 -17.81
N GLN A 201 -1.20 -7.58 -16.77
CA GLN A 201 -2.50 -7.46 -16.12
C GLN A 201 -2.62 -6.11 -15.39
N ALA A 202 -1.55 -5.65 -14.75
CA ALA A 202 -1.50 -4.33 -14.11
C ALA A 202 -1.67 -3.20 -15.14
N VAL A 203 -1.07 -3.34 -16.33
CA VAL A 203 -1.22 -2.38 -17.43
C VAL A 203 -2.65 -2.40 -17.99
N ILE A 204 -3.25 -3.57 -18.20
CA ILE A 204 -4.65 -3.70 -18.65
C ILE A 204 -5.61 -3.08 -17.61
N LEU A 205 -5.38 -3.32 -16.31
CA LEU A 205 -6.18 -2.72 -15.25
C LEU A 205 -6.12 -1.19 -15.26
N ALA A 206 -4.91 -0.63 -15.37
CA ALA A 206 -4.73 0.82 -15.47
C ALA A 206 -5.38 1.39 -16.75
N PHE A 207 -5.28 0.66 -17.86
CA PHE A 207 -5.89 1.02 -19.14
C PHE A 207 -7.43 0.98 -19.09
N ALA A 208 -8.02 -0.06 -18.50
CA ALA A 208 -9.48 -0.25 -18.38
C ALA A 208 -10.15 0.86 -17.56
N ARG A 209 -9.42 1.47 -16.63
CA ARG A 209 -9.89 2.60 -15.80
C ARG A 209 -9.69 3.96 -16.47
N GLY A 210 -8.98 4.02 -17.60
CA GLY A 210 -8.82 5.22 -18.41
C GLY A 210 -10.16 5.89 -18.72
N SER A 211 -10.16 7.21 -18.84
CA SER A 211 -11.37 8.02 -19.06
C SER A 211 -12.21 7.46 -20.21
N GLY A 212 -13.50 7.23 -19.94
CA GLY A 212 -14.48 6.78 -20.95
C GLY A 212 -14.55 5.27 -21.19
N ARG A 213 -13.68 4.45 -20.58
CA ARG A 213 -13.67 2.99 -20.79
C ARG A 213 -14.55 2.21 -19.81
N PHE A 214 -14.75 2.70 -18.59
CA PHE A 214 -15.63 2.08 -17.57
C PHE A 214 -15.40 0.57 -17.35
N GLY A 215 -14.17 0.08 -17.54
CA GLY A 215 -13.81 -1.34 -17.45
C GLY A 215 -13.82 -2.10 -18.78
N ARG A 216 -14.30 -1.50 -19.88
CA ARG A 216 -14.33 -2.09 -21.23
C ARG A 216 -12.94 -2.11 -21.88
N VAL A 217 -12.48 -3.30 -22.28
CA VAL A 217 -11.21 -3.51 -22.99
C VAL A 217 -11.40 -4.54 -24.11
N SER A 218 -11.01 -4.19 -25.33
CA SER A 218 -10.92 -5.15 -26.44
C SER A 218 -9.46 -5.42 -26.84
N VAL A 219 -9.21 -6.48 -27.61
CA VAL A 219 -7.87 -6.76 -28.16
C VAL A 219 -7.42 -5.61 -29.08
N GLU A 220 -8.32 -5.06 -29.88
CA GLU A 220 -8.02 -3.98 -30.82
C GLU A 220 -7.62 -2.69 -30.11
N ASP A 221 -8.19 -2.41 -28.93
CA ASP A 221 -7.77 -1.31 -28.06
C ASP A 221 -6.32 -1.45 -27.58
N LEU A 222 -5.88 -2.67 -27.28
CA LEU A 222 -4.53 -2.93 -26.78
C LEU A 222 -3.50 -2.91 -27.91
N VAL A 223 -3.86 -3.41 -29.10
CA VAL A 223 -2.97 -3.51 -30.25
C VAL A 223 -2.69 -2.16 -30.89
N GLY A 224 -3.68 -1.27 -30.92
CA GLY A 224 -3.58 -0.04 -31.69
C GLY A 224 -4.08 -0.25 -33.10
N GLY A 225 -5.23 0.36 -33.41
CA GLY A 225 -5.74 0.38 -34.77
C GLY A 225 -4.83 1.20 -35.67
N SER A 226 -3.88 0.56 -36.36
CA SER A 226 -3.57 0.98 -37.71
C SER A 226 -4.72 0.54 -38.60
N SER A 227 -5.80 1.33 -38.63
CA SER A 227 -6.70 1.36 -39.77
C SER A 227 -5.97 2.00 -40.95
N ALA A 228 -4.94 1.32 -41.44
CA ALA A 228 -4.48 1.50 -42.82
C ALA A 228 -5.48 0.75 -43.69
N THR A 229 -6.53 1.45 -44.11
CA THR A 229 -7.28 1.07 -45.31
C THR A 229 -6.29 0.98 -46.47
N SER A 230 -5.86 -0.23 -46.82
CA SER A 230 -5.10 -0.49 -48.03
C SER A 230 -6.04 -0.40 -49.24
N SER A 231 -6.26 0.83 -49.70
CA SER A 231 -6.63 1.03 -51.10
C SER A 231 -5.44 0.65 -51.96
N THR A 232 -5.59 -0.44 -52.70
CA THR A 232 -4.71 -0.88 -53.76
C THR A 232 -4.35 0.28 -54.69
N SER A 233 -3.09 0.69 -54.70
CA SER A 233 -2.48 1.36 -55.84
C SER A 233 -1.03 0.89 -55.99
N THR A 234 -0.74 0.47 -57.20
CA THR A 234 0.48 -0.14 -57.71
C THR A 234 1.69 0.81 -57.67
N SER A 235 2.87 0.17 -57.56
CA SER A 235 4.18 0.57 -58.11
C SER A 235 5.24 1.18 -57.17
N ASP A 236 6.35 0.42 -57.10
CA ASP A 236 7.76 0.80 -57.08
C ASP A 236 8.54 1.17 -55.78
N ASP A 237 9.47 0.24 -55.50
CA ASP A 237 10.90 0.39 -55.20
C ASP A 237 11.44 1.14 -53.96
N SER A 238 12.29 0.39 -53.24
CA SER A 238 13.56 0.81 -52.59
C SER A 238 13.64 0.89 -51.05
N VAL A 239 14.38 -0.09 -50.51
CA VAL A 239 15.44 0.00 -49.48
C VAL A 239 15.10 0.49 -48.06
N SER A 240 15.27 -0.43 -47.11
CA SER A 240 15.30 -0.26 -45.66
C SER A 240 16.22 0.86 -45.16
N THR A 241 15.77 1.64 -44.18
CA THR A 241 16.65 2.21 -43.15
C THR A 241 15.90 2.32 -41.82
N THR A 242 16.46 1.61 -40.84
CA THR A 242 16.12 1.57 -39.43
C THR A 242 16.30 2.94 -38.79
N LEU A 243 15.27 3.51 -38.16
CA LEU A 243 15.43 4.62 -37.22
C LEU A 243 14.63 4.38 -35.95
N VAL A 244 15.38 4.42 -34.85
CA VAL A 244 14.95 4.24 -33.47
C VAL A 244 14.24 5.50 -32.98
N SER A 245 13.10 5.26 -32.32
CA SER A 245 12.34 6.03 -31.34
C SER A 245 12.86 7.41 -30.93
N THR A 246 11.97 8.40 -30.95
CA THR A 246 11.88 9.44 -29.91
C THR A 246 10.54 10.18 -30.02
N THR A 247 9.61 9.94 -29.11
CA THR A 247 8.52 10.89 -28.82
C THR A 247 8.19 10.89 -27.32
N THR A 248 8.80 11.87 -26.65
CA THR A 248 8.19 12.85 -25.75
C THR A 248 6.79 12.55 -25.21
N SER A 249 6.70 12.49 -23.89
CA SER A 249 5.48 12.46 -23.09
C SER A 249 4.52 13.60 -23.43
N THR A 250 3.29 13.29 -23.83
CA THR A 250 2.09 14.13 -23.63
C THR A 250 0.84 13.33 -24.02
N LEU A 251 -0.01 13.04 -23.03
CA LEU A 251 -1.28 12.28 -23.09
C LEU A 251 -1.14 10.76 -23.30
N PRO A 252 -1.91 9.92 -22.57
CA PRO A 252 -1.86 8.48 -22.75
C PRO A 252 -2.43 8.16 -24.13
N SER A 253 -1.60 7.54 -24.97
CA SER A 253 -2.02 6.89 -26.20
C SER A 253 -3.33 6.15 -25.98
N THR A 254 -4.33 6.32 -26.85
CA THR A 254 -5.61 5.59 -26.78
C THR A 254 -5.43 4.07 -26.85
N THR A 255 -4.23 3.63 -27.24
CA THR A 255 -3.86 2.25 -27.50
C THR A 255 -2.45 1.94 -27.01
N LEU A 256 -2.20 0.71 -26.57
CA LEU A 256 -0.95 0.28 -25.92
C LEU A 256 0.14 -0.21 -26.89
N GLY A 257 -0.19 -0.45 -28.17
CA GLY A 257 0.77 -0.89 -29.19
C GLY A 257 1.22 -2.34 -29.01
N TRP A 258 0.40 -3.19 -28.38
CA TRP A 258 0.76 -4.58 -28.10
C TRP A 258 0.64 -5.46 -29.33
N THR A 259 1.38 -6.58 -29.35
CA THR A 259 1.12 -7.61 -30.36
C THR A 259 -0.22 -8.29 -30.05
N ARG A 260 -0.97 -8.67 -31.09
CA ARG A 260 -2.27 -9.34 -30.93
C ARG A 260 -2.16 -10.60 -30.05
N ALA A 261 -1.12 -11.41 -30.25
CA ALA A 261 -0.88 -12.60 -29.44
C ALA A 261 -0.70 -12.28 -27.95
N ARG A 262 0.05 -11.22 -27.60
CA ARG A 262 0.24 -10.78 -26.20
C ARG A 262 -1.06 -10.27 -25.60
N ALA A 263 -1.79 -9.43 -26.33
CA ALA A 263 -3.07 -8.89 -25.89
C ALA A 263 -4.11 -9.99 -25.63
N THR A 264 -4.24 -10.94 -26.56
CA THR A 264 -5.14 -12.09 -26.40
C THR A 264 -4.74 -12.95 -25.20
N ALA A 265 -3.47 -13.34 -25.09
CA ALA A 265 -3.00 -14.17 -23.98
C ALA A 265 -3.20 -13.50 -22.61
N ALA A 266 -2.93 -12.19 -22.51
CA ALA A 266 -3.11 -11.43 -21.28
C ALA A 266 -4.60 -11.36 -20.87
N LEU A 267 -5.50 -11.08 -21.81
CA LEU A 267 -6.94 -11.02 -21.56
C LEU A 267 -7.54 -12.39 -21.25
N GLU A 268 -7.10 -13.45 -21.93
CA GLU A 268 -7.51 -14.83 -21.63
C GLU A 268 -7.04 -15.28 -20.24
N ASN A 269 -5.82 -14.92 -19.84
CA ASN A 269 -5.33 -15.18 -18.49
C ASN A 269 -6.17 -14.44 -17.45
N MET A 270 -6.50 -13.17 -17.68
CA MET A 270 -7.37 -12.40 -16.78
C MET A 270 -8.77 -13.00 -16.65
N LEU A 271 -9.32 -13.56 -17.74
CA LEU A 271 -10.62 -14.21 -17.77
C LEU A 271 -10.61 -15.58 -17.07
N LEU A 272 -9.79 -16.51 -17.57
CA LEU A 272 -9.87 -17.92 -17.23
C LEU A 272 -9.14 -18.27 -15.94
N ARG A 273 -7.98 -17.65 -15.72
CA ARG A 273 -7.11 -17.99 -14.59
C ARG A 273 -7.44 -17.14 -13.37
N ASP A 274 -7.67 -15.85 -13.56
CA ASP A 274 -7.73 -14.90 -12.46
C ASP A 274 -9.15 -14.43 -12.12
N GLY A 275 -10.11 -14.54 -13.06
CA GLY A 275 -11.49 -14.09 -12.84
C GLY A 275 -11.60 -12.58 -12.64
N LEU A 276 -10.65 -11.82 -13.21
CA LEU A 276 -10.57 -10.36 -13.09
C LEU A 276 -11.38 -9.63 -14.17
N CYS A 277 -11.85 -10.35 -15.18
CA CYS A 277 -12.74 -9.81 -16.19
C CYS A 277 -13.83 -10.78 -16.59
N TRP A 278 -14.91 -10.23 -17.14
CA TRP A 278 -15.97 -10.98 -17.82
C TRP A 278 -15.84 -10.80 -19.33
N VAL A 279 -16.36 -11.74 -20.09
CA VAL A 279 -16.37 -11.66 -21.55
C VAL A 279 -17.77 -11.30 -22.05
N ASP A 280 -17.82 -10.44 -23.07
CA ASP A 280 -19.02 -10.06 -23.78
C ASP A 280 -18.77 -10.21 -25.29
N GLU A 281 -19.59 -11.02 -25.95
CA GLU A 281 -19.53 -11.32 -27.39
C GLU A 281 -20.69 -10.64 -28.15
N GLN A 282 -21.45 -9.76 -27.47
CA GLN A 282 -22.60 -9.05 -28.02
C GLN A 282 -22.34 -7.55 -28.22
N ASP A 283 -21.08 -7.13 -28.12
CA ASP A 283 -20.70 -5.73 -28.25
C ASP A 283 -20.85 -5.24 -29.71
N ARG A 284 -21.25 -3.97 -29.88
CA ARG A 284 -21.55 -3.39 -31.20
C ARG A 284 -20.30 -2.96 -31.97
N GLU A 285 -19.17 -2.79 -31.30
CA GLU A 285 -17.94 -2.21 -31.86
C GLU A 285 -16.83 -3.26 -32.04
N ALA A 286 -16.87 -4.36 -31.29
CA ALA A 286 -15.90 -5.45 -31.41
C ALA A 286 -16.55 -6.82 -31.17
N ASP A 287 -16.09 -7.84 -31.90
CA ASP A 287 -16.60 -9.22 -31.79
C ASP A 287 -16.46 -9.82 -30.38
N ARG A 288 -15.45 -9.37 -29.62
CA ARG A 288 -15.19 -9.87 -28.27
C ARG A 288 -14.58 -8.79 -27.39
N VAL A 289 -15.24 -8.51 -26.28
CA VAL A 289 -14.86 -7.47 -25.33
C VAL A 289 -14.72 -8.08 -23.94
N TYR A 290 -13.76 -7.55 -23.17
CA TYR A 290 -13.48 -7.97 -21.81
C TYR A 290 -13.80 -6.82 -20.86
N TRP A 291 -14.58 -7.12 -19.84
CA TRP A 291 -15.02 -6.18 -18.82
C TRP A 291 -14.25 -6.41 -17.54
N VAL A 292 -13.29 -5.53 -17.23
CA VAL A 292 -12.46 -5.61 -16.04
C VAL A 292 -13.26 -5.20 -14.81
N THR A 293 -13.59 -6.17 -13.97
CA THR A 293 -14.62 -6.03 -12.94
C THR A 293 -14.26 -5.06 -11.82
N SER A 294 -12.97 -4.97 -11.47
CA SER A 294 -12.45 -4.00 -10.51
C SER A 294 -12.37 -2.57 -11.05
N ALA A 295 -12.43 -2.39 -12.38
CA ALA A 295 -12.45 -1.09 -13.04
C ALA A 295 -13.86 -0.62 -13.42
N MET A 296 -14.87 -1.49 -13.29
CA MET A 296 -16.28 -1.14 -13.44
C MET A 296 -16.75 -0.27 -12.27
N ARG A 297 -17.79 0.54 -12.50
CA ARG A 297 -18.53 1.22 -11.43
C ARG A 297 -19.83 0.45 -11.21
N TRP A 298 -19.93 -0.15 -10.03
CA TRP A 298 -21.14 -0.83 -9.57
C TRP A 298 -21.93 0.17 -8.73
N ASP A 299 -22.97 0.77 -9.31
CA ASP A 299 -23.89 1.67 -8.60
C ASP A 299 -24.74 0.93 -7.56
#